data_AF-A0A424MR53-F1
#
_entry.id   AF-A0A424MR53-F1
#
_cell.length_a   1.000
_cell.length_b   1.000
_cell.length_c   1.000
_cell.angle_alpha   90.00
_cell.angle_beta   90.00
_cell.angle_gamma   90.00
#
_symmetry.space_group_name_H-M   'P 1'
#
loop_
_entity.id
_entity.type
_entity.pdbx_description
1 polymer ?
#
loop_
_entity_poly.entity_id
_entity_poly.type
_entity_poly.pdbx_seq_one_letter_code
_entity_poly.pdbx_strand_id
1 'polypeptide(L)'
;MKKTTCEIVIKKKDLEISKLSSEKLELERRAAALTSKIQSLNNYINEYSTELNSPDQANIDLHKHSATCEFLGQLSSAKAKLTQALNDCNYKCDRIRKQIRSIYTEQTKYQKMADNREKETLIEDDRLDRKYNEELFLANYVRAHLGAK
;
A
#
# COMPACT_ATOMS: atom_id res chain seq x y z
N MET A 1 9.37 13.18 -27.46
CA MET A 1 8.85 11.80 -27.43
C MET A 1 7.44 11.79 -26.87
N LYS A 2 6.46 11.24 -27.60
CA LYS A 2 5.13 10.96 -27.05
C LYS A 2 5.26 9.77 -26.11
N LYS A 3 4.81 9.89 -24.85
CA LYS A 3 4.81 8.78 -23.88
C LYS A 3 4.00 7.62 -24.47
N THR A 4 4.54 6.42 -24.44
CA THR A 4 3.79 5.24 -24.88
C THR A 4 2.58 5.03 -23.95
N THR A 5 1.50 4.43 -24.46
CA THR A 5 0.30 4.15 -23.67
C THR A 5 0.62 3.37 -22.39
N CYS A 6 1.62 2.48 -22.43
CA CYS A 6 2.09 1.72 -21.27
C CYS A 6 2.71 2.62 -20.19
N GLU A 7 3.57 3.56 -20.54
CA GLU A 7 4.15 4.52 -19.58
C GLU A 7 3.10 5.38 -18.88
N ILE A 8 2.04 5.77 -19.61
CA ILE A 8 0.93 6.56 -19.03
C ILE A 8 0.20 5.71 -17.98
N VAL A 9 -0.08 4.44 -18.29
CA VAL A 9 -0.74 3.53 -17.37
C VAL A 9 0.11 3.26 -16.13
N ILE A 10 1.41 2.99 -16.32
CA ILE A 10 2.37 2.77 -15.22
C ILE A 10 2.36 3.96 -14.26
N LYS A 11 2.49 5.19 -14.78
CA LYS A 11 2.45 6.42 -13.96
C LYS A 11 1.12 6.61 -13.22
N LYS A 12 0.00 6.24 -13.83
CA LYS A 12 -1.31 6.27 -13.15
C LYS A 12 -1.35 5.27 -11.99
N LYS A 13 -0.81 4.07 -12.18
CA LYS A 13 -0.71 3.06 -11.12
C LYS A 13 0.21 3.49 -9.99
N ASP A 14 1.33 4.16 -10.27
CA ASP A 14 2.21 4.73 -9.24
C ASP A 14 1.48 5.76 -8.35
N LEU A 15 0.70 6.65 -8.96
CA LEU A 15 -0.11 7.61 -8.21
C LEU A 15 -1.17 6.92 -7.34
N GLU A 16 -1.80 5.88 -7.86
CA GLU A 16 -2.78 5.07 -7.11
C GLU A 16 -2.11 4.38 -5.91
N ILE A 17 -0.95 3.76 -6.10
CA ILE A 17 -0.15 3.14 -5.03
C ILE A 17 0.25 4.19 -3.99
N SER A 18 0.69 5.38 -4.42
CA SER A 18 1.09 6.46 -3.51
C SER A 18 -0.09 6.91 -2.63
N LYS A 19 -1.27 7.12 -3.23
CA LYS A 19 -2.50 7.48 -2.51
C LYS A 19 -2.89 6.41 -1.49
N LEU A 20 -2.92 5.15 -1.91
CA LEU A 20 -3.23 4.02 -1.03
C LEU A 20 -2.21 3.87 0.10
N SER A 21 -0.94 4.11 -0.17
CA SER A 21 0.13 4.04 0.83
C SER A 21 -0.02 5.14 1.88
N SER A 22 -0.41 6.35 1.46
CA SER A 22 -0.71 7.45 2.39
C SER A 22 -1.93 7.14 3.27
N GLU A 23 -3.02 6.61 2.69
CA GLU A 23 -4.20 6.20 3.45
C GLU A 23 -3.87 5.10 4.47
N LYS A 24 -3.07 4.10 4.07
CA LYS A 24 -2.58 3.04 4.95
C LYS A 24 -1.77 3.62 6.12
N LEU A 25 -0.88 4.57 5.86
CA LEU A 25 -0.06 5.19 6.92
C LEU A 25 -0.93 5.90 7.96
N GLU A 26 -1.97 6.63 7.51
CA GLU A 26 -2.92 7.27 8.42
C GLU A 26 -3.71 6.27 9.26
N LEU A 27 -4.13 5.14 8.67
CA LEU A 27 -4.77 4.05 9.40
C LEU A 27 -3.82 3.39 10.42
N GLU A 28 -2.54 3.20 10.08
CA GLU A 28 -1.52 2.66 10.99
C GLU A 28 -1.24 3.62 12.16
N ARG A 29 -1.18 4.93 11.91
CA ARG A 29 -1.09 5.96 12.97
C ARG A 29 -2.31 5.92 13.89
N ARG A 30 -3.51 5.84 13.31
CA ARG A 30 -4.76 5.74 14.08
C ARG A 30 -4.81 4.46 14.91
N ALA A 31 -4.38 3.33 14.36
CA ALA A 31 -4.30 2.06 15.06
C ALA A 31 -3.36 2.16 16.27
N ALA A 32 -2.17 2.75 16.10
CA ALA A 32 -1.23 2.97 17.20
C ALA A 32 -1.83 3.84 18.32
N ALA A 33 -2.52 4.93 17.96
CA ALA A 33 -3.21 5.79 18.94
C ALA A 33 -4.33 5.05 19.68
N LEU A 34 -5.10 4.20 18.99
CA LEU A 34 -6.14 3.36 19.60
C LEU A 34 -5.54 2.33 20.57
N THR A 35 -4.44 1.67 20.19
CA THR A 35 -3.72 0.73 21.05
C THR A 35 -3.26 1.41 22.34
N SER A 36 -2.67 2.60 22.25
CA SER A 36 -2.27 3.36 23.44
C SER A 36 -3.46 3.70 24.34
N LYS A 37 -4.58 4.17 23.78
CA LYS A 37 -5.80 4.46 24.56
C LYS A 37 -6.39 3.22 25.23
N ILE A 38 -6.42 2.08 24.53
CA ILE A 38 -6.87 0.80 25.09
C ILE A 38 -5.98 0.40 26.27
N GLN A 39 -4.66 0.60 26.14
CA GLN A 39 -3.73 0.32 27.23
C GLN A 39 -3.97 1.21 28.44
N SER A 40 -4.21 2.51 28.25
CA SER A 40 -4.59 3.40 29.35
C SER A 40 -5.89 2.94 30.04
N LEU A 41 -6.91 2.54 29.27
CA LEU A 41 -8.14 1.99 29.85
C LEU A 41 -7.91 0.69 30.62
N ASN A 42 -7.01 -0.18 30.16
CA ASN A 42 -6.65 -1.39 30.91
C ASN A 42 -6.03 -1.04 32.27
N ASN A 43 -5.16 -0.04 32.32
CA ASN A 43 -4.55 0.40 33.56
C ASN A 43 -5.62 0.92 34.54
N TYR A 44 -6.52 1.80 34.08
CA TYR A 44 -7.61 2.29 34.92
C TYR A 44 -8.53 1.15 35.40
N ILE A 45 -8.93 0.24 34.51
CA ILE A 45 -9.75 -0.92 34.90
C ILE A 45 -9.04 -1.73 35.99
N ASN A 46 -7.74 -1.96 35.86
CA ASN A 46 -6.97 -2.69 36.86
C ASN A 46 -6.90 -1.94 38.20
N GLU A 47 -6.58 -0.65 38.19
CA GLU A 47 -6.52 0.21 39.39
C GLU A 47 -7.83 0.18 40.17
N TYR A 48 -8.96 0.50 39.52
CA TYR A 48 -10.28 0.50 40.17
C TYR A 48 -10.74 -0.91 40.58
N SER A 49 -10.34 -1.95 39.85
CA SER A 49 -10.62 -3.34 40.26
C SER A 49 -9.82 -3.74 41.49
N THR A 50 -8.57 -3.27 41.64
CA THR A 50 -7.77 -3.54 42.84
C THR A 50 -8.31 -2.81 44.07
N GLU A 51 -8.80 -1.58 43.91
CA GLU A 51 -9.47 -0.83 44.99
C GLU A 51 -10.73 -1.56 45.51
N LEU A 52 -11.53 -2.13 44.60
CA LEU A 52 -12.73 -2.91 44.93
C LEU A 52 -12.43 -4.22 45.69
N ASN A 53 -11.28 -4.85 45.41
CA ASN A 53 -10.90 -6.13 46.01
C ASN A 53 -10.01 -5.97 47.25
N SER A 54 -9.85 -4.76 47.78
CA SER A 54 -9.01 -4.51 48.96
C SER A 54 -9.54 -5.26 50.20
N PRO A 55 -8.66 -5.96 50.95
CA PRO A 55 -9.06 -6.77 52.11
C PRO A 55 -9.46 -5.95 53.34
N ASP A 56 -9.22 -4.64 53.36
CA ASP A 56 -9.61 -3.73 54.45
C ASP A 56 -11.11 -3.36 54.35
N GLN A 57 -11.97 -4.36 54.55
CA GLN A 57 -13.44 -4.26 54.34
C GLN A 57 -14.23 -3.82 55.58
N ALA A 58 -13.56 -3.31 56.62
CA ALA A 58 -14.20 -3.04 57.91
C ALA A 58 -15.28 -1.93 57.86
N ASN A 59 -15.36 -1.15 56.78
CA ASN A 59 -16.39 -0.12 56.59
C ASN A 59 -16.63 0.20 55.10
N ILE A 60 -17.10 -0.77 54.32
CA ILE A 60 -17.39 -0.56 52.89
C ILE A 60 -18.59 0.37 52.75
N ASP A 61 -18.36 1.55 52.16
CA ASP A 61 -19.40 2.43 51.66
C ASP A 61 -20.03 1.81 50.41
N LEU A 62 -21.23 1.24 50.58
CA LEU A 62 -21.96 0.54 49.54
C LEU A 62 -22.24 1.42 48.31
N HIS A 63 -22.46 2.73 48.53
CA HIS A 63 -22.71 3.67 47.44
C HIS A 63 -21.45 3.90 46.60
N LYS A 64 -20.29 4.05 47.24
CA LYS A 64 -19.00 4.15 46.53
C LYS A 64 -18.69 2.86 45.78
N HIS A 65 -18.91 1.71 46.41
CA HIS A 65 -18.70 0.41 45.76
C HIS A 65 -19.59 0.25 44.51
N SER A 66 -20.87 0.61 44.59
CA SER A 66 -21.78 0.58 43.44
C SER A 66 -21.31 1.51 42.31
N ALA A 67 -20.94 2.75 42.67
CA ALA A 67 -20.45 3.74 41.70
C ALA A 67 -19.17 3.27 40.98
N THR A 68 -18.23 2.64 41.68
CA THR A 68 -17.00 2.09 41.07
C THR A 68 -17.33 0.93 40.13
N CYS A 69 -18.26 0.04 40.48
CA CYS A 69 -18.72 -1.03 39.58
C CYS A 69 -19.35 -0.48 38.30
N GLU A 70 -20.22 0.53 38.40
CA GLU A 70 -20.82 1.19 37.25
C GLU A 70 -19.76 1.84 36.36
N PHE A 71 -18.80 2.53 36.96
CA PHE A 71 -17.69 3.16 36.25
C PHE A 71 -16.82 2.13 35.51
N LEU A 72 -16.47 1.01 36.15
CA LEU A 72 -15.77 -0.11 35.51
C LEU A 72 -16.56 -0.69 34.33
N GLY A 73 -17.89 -0.76 34.45
CA GLY A 73 -18.77 -1.14 33.34
C GLY A 73 -18.67 -0.18 32.15
N GLN A 74 -18.66 1.13 32.41
CA GLN A 74 -18.47 2.15 31.38
C GLN A 74 -17.08 2.07 30.73
N LEU A 75 -16.01 1.90 31.51
CA LEU A 75 -14.65 1.72 30.98
C LEU A 75 -14.54 0.47 30.12
N SER A 76 -15.14 -0.63 30.53
CA SER A 76 -15.16 -1.89 29.78
C SER A 76 -15.91 -1.74 28.44
N SER A 77 -17.05 -1.04 28.45
CA SER A 77 -17.80 -0.71 27.24
C SER A 77 -17.00 0.21 26.29
N ALA A 78 -16.34 1.23 26.83
CA ALA A 78 -15.47 2.12 26.06
C ALA A 78 -14.30 1.36 25.44
N LYS A 79 -13.65 0.47 26.20
CA LYS A 79 -12.60 -0.42 25.72
C LYS A 79 -13.09 -1.30 24.57
N ALA A 80 -14.26 -1.92 24.69
CA ALA A 80 -14.83 -2.75 23.62
C ALA A 80 -15.03 -1.96 22.32
N LYS A 81 -15.56 -0.73 22.41
CA LYS A 81 -15.73 0.16 21.25
C LYS A 81 -14.38 0.54 20.61
N LEU A 82 -13.38 0.86 21.41
CA LEU A 82 -12.03 1.18 20.90
C LEU A 82 -11.36 -0.03 20.25
N THR A 83 -11.52 -1.22 20.82
CA THR A 83 -11.02 -2.48 20.24
C THR A 83 -11.69 -2.76 18.90
N GLN A 84 -13.01 -2.56 18.79
CA GLN A 84 -13.70 -2.70 17.50
C GLN A 84 -13.14 -1.72 16.46
N ALA A 85 -12.97 -0.44 16.83
CA ALA A 85 -12.40 0.56 15.93
C ALA A 85 -10.95 0.22 15.52
N LEU A 86 -10.16 -0.38 16.40
CA LEU A 86 -8.81 -0.86 16.10
C LEU A 86 -8.85 -2.01 15.08
N ASN A 87 -9.73 -2.97 15.29
CA ASN A 87 -9.94 -4.09 14.35
C ASN A 87 -10.37 -3.59 12.97
N ASP A 88 -11.28 -2.61 12.91
CA ASP A 88 -11.70 -2.00 11.64
C ASP A 88 -10.54 -1.29 10.92
N CYS A 89 -9.65 -0.60 11.66
CA CYS A 89 -8.45 0.00 11.09
C CYS A 89 -7.51 -1.06 10.51
N ASN A 90 -7.25 -2.13 11.26
CA ASN A 90 -6.40 -3.24 10.82
C ASN A 90 -6.96 -3.93 9.58
N TYR A 91 -8.27 -4.20 9.55
CA TYR A 91 -8.94 -4.78 8.39
C TYR A 91 -8.79 -3.89 7.15
N LYS A 92 -8.99 -2.58 7.29
CA LYS A 92 -8.80 -1.62 6.19
C LYS A 92 -7.35 -1.59 5.72
N CYS A 93 -6.36 -1.61 6.62
CA CYS A 93 -4.94 -1.71 6.28
C CYS A 93 -4.65 -2.95 5.43
N ASP A 94 -5.17 -4.11 5.84
CA ASP A 94 -4.94 -5.37 5.11
C ASP A 94 -5.62 -5.39 3.74
N ARG A 95 -6.81 -4.78 3.64
CA ARG A 95 -7.48 -4.57 2.35
C ARG A 95 -6.63 -3.70 1.42
N ILE A 96 -6.10 -2.58 1.92
CA ILE A 96 -5.23 -1.70 1.14
C ILE A 96 -3.94 -2.42 0.71
N ARG A 97 -3.33 -3.22 1.60
CA ARG A 97 -2.16 -4.05 1.26
C ARG A 97 -2.46 -5.02 0.11
N LYS A 98 -3.65 -5.65 0.10
CA LYS A 98 -4.09 -6.50 -1.00
C LYS A 98 -4.29 -5.70 -2.30
N GLN A 99 -4.90 -4.53 -2.23
CA GLN A 99 -5.09 -3.65 -3.39
C GLN A 99 -3.75 -3.21 -4.00
N ILE A 100 -2.80 -2.76 -3.18
CA ILE A 100 -1.45 -2.38 -3.63
C ILE A 100 -0.76 -3.54 -4.34
N ARG A 101 -0.79 -4.75 -3.78
CA ARG A 101 -0.22 -5.95 -4.43
C ARG A 101 -0.87 -6.26 -5.78
N SER A 102 -2.19 -6.12 -5.88
CA SER A 102 -2.90 -6.29 -7.15
C SER A 102 -2.45 -5.25 -8.18
N ILE A 103 -2.31 -3.99 -7.77
CA ILE A 103 -1.87 -2.92 -8.67
C ILE A 103 -0.44 -3.18 -9.15
N TYR A 104 0.48 -3.59 -8.27
CA TYR A 104 1.84 -3.98 -8.68
C TYR A 104 1.83 -5.11 -9.72
N THR A 105 0.97 -6.11 -9.53
CA THR A 105 0.83 -7.22 -10.49
C THR A 105 0.38 -6.72 -11.85
N GLU A 106 -0.57 -5.78 -11.91
CA GLU A 106 -0.98 -5.15 -13.16
C GLU A 106 0.13 -4.28 -13.77
N GLN A 107 0.80 -3.48 -12.95
CA GLN A 107 1.89 -2.60 -13.37
C GLN A 107 3.03 -3.40 -14.02
N THR A 108 3.42 -4.55 -13.45
CA THR A 108 4.41 -5.44 -14.05
C THR A 108 4.01 -5.94 -15.43
N LYS A 109 2.71 -6.17 -15.69
CA LYS A 109 2.25 -6.55 -17.04
C LYS A 109 2.50 -5.42 -18.03
N TYR A 110 2.15 -4.18 -17.66
CA TYR A 110 2.37 -3.02 -18.52
C TYR A 110 3.85 -2.72 -18.73
N GLN A 111 4.69 -2.95 -17.71
CA GLN A 111 6.14 -2.84 -17.85
C GLN A 111 6.67 -3.81 -18.88
N LYS A 112 6.32 -5.10 -18.77
CA LYS A 112 6.72 -6.12 -19.77
C LYS A 112 6.25 -5.79 -21.18
N MET A 113 5.05 -5.23 -21.33
CA MET A 113 4.55 -4.79 -22.63
C MET A 113 5.35 -3.61 -23.20
N ALA A 114 5.77 -2.67 -22.36
CA ALA A 114 6.63 -1.56 -22.77
C ALA A 114 8.00 -2.09 -23.21
N ASP A 115 8.62 -2.94 -22.40
CA ASP A 115 9.94 -3.53 -22.69
C ASP A 115 9.92 -4.36 -23.99
N ASN A 116 8.84 -5.12 -24.24
CA ASN A 116 8.69 -5.88 -25.47
C ASN A 116 8.56 -4.99 -26.70
N ARG A 117 7.79 -3.89 -26.62
CA ARG A 117 7.67 -2.93 -27.72
C ARG A 117 8.99 -2.23 -28.03
N GLU A 118 9.76 -1.91 -26.99
CA GLU A 118 11.10 -1.33 -27.16
C GLU A 118 12.02 -2.31 -27.89
N LYS A 119 12.02 -3.59 -27.50
CA LYS A 119 12.77 -4.64 -28.21
C LYS A 119 12.33 -4.81 -29.67
N GLU A 120 11.02 -4.82 -29.93
CA GLU A 120 10.48 -4.91 -31.30
C GLU A 120 10.93 -3.71 -32.15
N THR A 121 10.94 -2.50 -31.58
CA THR A 121 11.41 -1.28 -32.26
C THR A 121 12.89 -1.38 -32.59
N LEU A 122 13.72 -1.79 -31.64
CA LEU A 122 15.17 -1.97 -31.84
C LEU A 122 15.46 -3.02 -32.92
N ILE A 123 14.72 -4.14 -32.94
CA ILE A 123 14.89 -5.19 -33.96
C ILE A 123 14.53 -4.66 -35.35
N GLU A 124 13.47 -3.86 -35.48
CA GLU A 124 13.06 -3.31 -36.76
C GLU A 124 14.02 -2.22 -37.24
N ASP A 125 14.52 -1.36 -36.34
CA ASP A 125 15.55 -0.36 -36.66
C ASP A 125 16.84 -1.05 -37.17
N ASP A 126 17.33 -2.07 -36.46
CA ASP A 126 18.48 -2.88 -36.89
C ASP A 126 18.26 -3.52 -38.27
N ARG A 127 17.03 -3.98 -38.54
CA ARG A 127 16.66 -4.58 -39.83
C ARG A 127 16.67 -3.54 -40.95
N LEU A 128 16.12 -2.36 -40.71
CA LEU A 128 16.10 -1.26 -41.67
C LEU A 128 17.53 -0.78 -41.99
N ASP A 129 18.38 -0.66 -40.98
CA ASP A 129 19.79 -0.28 -41.14
C ASP A 129 20.57 -1.30 -41.97
N ARG A 130 20.38 -2.61 -41.72
CA ARG A 130 21.00 -3.66 -42.54
C ARG A 130 20.54 -3.57 -43.99
N LYS A 131 19.24 -3.44 -44.21
CA LYS A 131 18.67 -3.32 -45.57
C LYS A 131 19.22 -2.09 -46.29
N TYR A 132 19.30 -0.94 -45.62
CA TYR A 132 19.87 0.28 -46.19
C TYR A 132 21.34 0.09 -46.59
N ASN A 133 22.15 -0.55 -45.73
CA ASN A 133 23.56 -0.82 -46.01
C ASN A 133 23.74 -1.80 -47.20
N GLU A 134 22.88 -2.82 -47.29
CA GLU A 134 22.85 -3.75 -48.43
C GLU A 134 22.49 -3.03 -49.74
N GLU A 135 21.46 -2.19 -49.73
CA GLU A 135 21.06 -1.38 -50.89
C GLU A 135 22.17 -0.43 -51.33
N LEU A 136 22.84 0.23 -50.38
CA LEU A 136 23.97 1.11 -50.65
C LEU A 136 25.17 0.35 -51.26
N PHE A 137 25.48 -0.83 -50.72
CA PHE A 137 26.53 -1.69 -51.26
C PHE A 137 26.23 -2.10 -52.69
N LEU A 138 25.01 -2.58 -52.97
CA LEU A 138 24.58 -2.99 -54.31
C LEU A 138 24.63 -1.82 -55.31
N ALA A 139 24.19 -0.62 -54.90
CA ALA A 139 24.24 0.57 -55.74
C ALA A 139 25.69 0.95 -56.11
N ASN A 140 26.59 0.90 -55.13
CA ASN A 140 28.02 1.17 -55.35
C ASN A 140 28.67 0.10 -56.25
N TYR A 141 28.34 -1.17 -56.03
CA TYR A 141 28.82 -2.29 -56.84
C TYR A 141 28.41 -2.13 -58.32
N VAL A 142 27.13 -1.85 -58.58
CA VAL A 142 26.61 -1.61 -59.94
C VAL A 142 27.32 -0.42 -60.59
N ARG A 143 27.48 0.69 -59.87
CA ARG A 143 28.18 1.88 -60.38
C ARG A 143 29.63 1.58 -60.74
N ALA A 144 30.35 0.86 -59.89
CA ALA A 144 31.74 0.48 -60.15
C ALA A 144 31.88 -0.40 -61.40
N HIS A 145 30.94 -1.33 -61.61
CA HIS A 145 30.95 -2.22 -62.79
C HIS A 145 30.47 -1.55 -64.08
N LEU A 146 29.62 -0.52 -64.00
CA LEU A 146 29.22 0.27 -65.17
C LEU A 146 30.26 1.31 -65.58
N GLY A 147 31.07 1.82 -64.66
CA GLY A 147 32.15 2.77 -64.93
C GLY A 147 33.48 2.15 -65.39
N ALA A 148 33.54 0.81 -65.48
CA ALA A 148 34.72 0.05 -65.92
C ALA A 148 34.66 -0.41 -67.39
N LYS A 149 33.73 0.15 -68.18
CA LYS A 149 33.64 0.02 -69.64
C LYS A 149 34.03 1.33 -70.31
#